data_AF-W7M8E8-F1
#
_entry.id   AF-W7M8E8-F1
#
_cell.length_a   1.000
_cell.length_b   1.000
_cell.length_c   1.000
_cell.angle_alpha   90.00
_cell.angle_beta   90.00
_cell.angle_gamma   90.00
#
_symmetry.space_group_name_H-M   'P 1'
#
loop_
_entity.id
_entity.type
_entity.pdbx_description
1 polymer ?
#
loop_
_entity_poly.entity_id
_entity_poly.type
_entity_poly.pdbx_seq_one_letter_code
_entity_poly.pdbx_strand_id
1 'polypeptide(L)'
;MTIVAISYRIQVSQIQHLVPQELELEDQPIMTSLFIHYGTSTAAPSSLGREIFGYPKIFGKVNFHPSAGSRVMMGNVERPAARSLIEFELAPKAILGNSVGDATPPKVLNLRVIPSTNPAEPALREFVVVDMQFEFSERWSGPGSLKFNKGFASTPWANLDVDSYVSKAVLGNKAERFPL
;
A
#
# COMPACT_ATOMS: atom_id res chain seq x y z
N MET A 1 15.14 -2.13 -4.29
CA MET A 1 13.72 -2.10 -3.88
C MET A 1 13.47 -0.79 -3.15
N THR A 2 12.40 -0.08 -3.53
CA THR A 2 12.00 1.18 -2.92
C THR A 2 10.54 1.10 -2.51
N ILE A 3 10.22 1.56 -1.31
CA ILE A 3 8.86 1.64 -0.77
C ILE A 3 8.59 3.05 -0.29
N VAL A 4 7.47 3.62 -0.71
CA VAL A 4 6.89 4.83 -0.12
C VAL A 4 5.69 4.40 0.71
N ALA A 5 5.73 4.70 2.00
CA ALA A 5 4.66 4.43 2.95
C ALA A 5 4.07 5.75 3.45
N ILE A 6 2.77 5.95 3.23
CA ILE A 6 2.05 7.11 3.72
C ILE A 6 0.85 6.62 4.52
N SER A 7 0.85 6.94 5.82
CA SER A 7 -0.23 6.63 6.74
C SER A 7 -1.04 7.87 7.04
N TYR A 8 -2.36 7.74 6.98
CA TYR A 8 -3.30 8.84 7.07
C TYR A 8 -4.60 8.38 7.72
N ARG A 9 -5.38 9.33 8.25
CA ARG A 9 -6.71 9.10 8.80
C ARG A 9 -7.78 9.41 7.77
N ILE A 10 -8.86 8.66 7.85
CA ILE A 10 -10.09 8.85 7.11
C ILE A 10 -11.27 8.63 8.05
N GLN A 11 -12.45 9.13 7.72
CA GLN A 11 -13.69 8.77 8.42
C GLN A 11 -14.10 7.32 8.15
N VAL A 12 -14.50 6.59 9.20
CA VAL A 12 -14.92 5.18 9.12
C VAL A 12 -16.07 4.94 8.13
N SER A 13 -16.98 5.91 7.99
CA SER A 13 -18.12 5.85 7.06
C SER A 13 -17.68 5.65 5.60
N GLN A 14 -16.46 6.06 5.24
CA GLN A 14 -15.90 5.90 3.90
C GLN A 14 -15.48 4.45 3.58
N ILE A 15 -15.20 3.61 4.58
CA ILE A 15 -14.61 2.28 4.37
C ILE A 15 -15.28 1.13 5.14
N GLN A 16 -16.18 1.41 6.08
CA GLN A 16 -16.84 0.36 6.88
C GLN A 16 -17.52 -0.73 6.02
N HIS A 17 -17.99 -0.37 4.83
CA HIS A 17 -18.63 -1.28 3.89
C HIS A 17 -17.64 -2.19 3.13
N LEU A 18 -16.33 -1.93 3.24
CA LEU A 18 -15.25 -2.72 2.63
C LEU A 18 -14.60 -3.68 3.64
N VAL A 19 -14.85 -3.50 4.93
CA VAL A 19 -14.24 -4.28 6.01
C VAL A 19 -15.24 -5.33 6.49
N PRO A 20 -14.83 -6.58 6.72
CA PRO A 20 -15.71 -7.62 7.27
C PRO A 20 -16.29 -7.21 8.62
N GLN A 21 -17.57 -7.52 8.85
CA GLN A 21 -18.29 -7.14 10.08
C GLN A 21 -17.70 -7.76 11.35
N GLU A 22 -16.92 -8.83 11.21
CA GLU A 22 -16.22 -9.48 12.30
C GLU A 22 -15.03 -8.66 12.83
N LEU A 23 -14.62 -7.57 12.15
CA LEU A 23 -13.53 -6.69 12.54
C LEU A 23 -14.05 -5.34 13.07
N GLU A 24 -13.42 -4.86 14.13
CA GLU A 24 -13.73 -3.56 14.72
C GLU A 24 -12.92 -2.43 14.06
N LEU A 25 -13.56 -1.29 13.86
CA LEU A 25 -12.95 -0.08 13.32
C LEU A 25 -13.14 1.09 14.29
N GLU A 26 -12.09 1.88 14.47
CA GLU A 26 -12.17 3.18 15.14
C GLU A 26 -12.99 4.18 14.29
N ASP A 27 -13.43 5.31 14.88
CA ASP A 27 -14.15 6.36 14.14
C ASP A 27 -13.30 7.01 13.03
N GLN A 28 -12.00 7.13 13.27
CA GLN A 28 -11.01 7.67 12.35
C GLN A 28 -9.87 6.67 12.12
N PRO A 29 -10.08 5.56 11.40
CA PRO A 29 -9.08 4.52 11.24
C PRO A 29 -7.82 5.05 10.53
N ILE A 30 -6.67 4.44 10.84
CA ILE A 30 -5.42 4.68 10.12
C ILE A 30 -5.38 3.78 8.88
N MET A 31 -5.35 4.41 7.71
CA MET A 31 -5.05 3.76 6.44
C MET A 31 -3.57 3.95 6.11
N THR A 32 -2.94 2.92 5.55
CA THR A 32 -1.57 3.01 5.05
C THR A 32 -1.53 2.62 3.58
N SER A 33 -1.11 3.55 2.72
CA SER A 33 -0.80 3.26 1.32
C SER A 33 0.68 2.96 1.17
N LEU A 34 1.00 1.80 0.58
CA LEU A 34 2.34 1.36 0.25
C LEU A 34 2.53 1.36 -1.27
N PHE A 35 3.45 2.17 -1.79
CA PHE A 35 3.88 2.13 -3.19
C PHE A 35 5.21 1.41 -3.25
N ILE A 36 5.26 0.29 -3.95
CA ILE A 36 6.41 -0.61 -3.92
C ILE A 36 6.99 -0.78 -5.32
N HIS A 37 8.27 -0.51 -5.45
CA HIS A 37 9.08 -0.85 -6.62
C HIS A 37 10.06 -1.98 -6.25
N TYR A 38 9.72 -3.20 -6.67
CA TYR A 38 10.48 -4.42 -6.32
C TYR A 38 11.80 -4.58 -7.11
N GLY A 39 12.04 -3.81 -8.18
CA GLY A 39 13.11 -4.11 -9.13
C GLY A 39 12.80 -5.40 -9.91
N THR A 40 13.82 -6.18 -10.27
CA THR A 40 13.66 -7.50 -10.89
C THR A 40 13.39 -8.58 -9.83
N SER A 41 12.24 -9.25 -9.91
CA SER A 41 11.90 -10.42 -9.09
C SER A 41 11.63 -11.62 -9.99
N THR A 42 12.06 -12.80 -9.56
CA THR A 42 11.97 -14.07 -10.30
C THR A 42 10.62 -14.77 -10.16
N ALA A 43 9.73 -14.32 -9.28
CA ALA A 43 8.40 -14.91 -9.08
C ALA A 43 7.30 -13.94 -9.53
N ALA A 44 6.33 -14.40 -10.33
CA ALA A 44 5.14 -13.64 -10.68
C ALA A 44 4.27 -13.43 -9.41
N PRO A 45 4.28 -12.25 -8.76
CA PRO A 45 3.77 -12.11 -7.39
C PRO A 45 2.23 -12.13 -7.27
N SER A 46 1.52 -12.24 -8.40
CA SER A 46 0.08 -11.98 -8.49
C SER A 46 -0.79 -13.19 -8.13
N SER A 47 -0.52 -14.38 -8.67
CA SER A 47 -1.40 -15.54 -8.50
C SER A 47 -1.20 -16.24 -7.15
N LEU A 48 0.05 -16.57 -6.81
CA LEU A 48 0.38 -17.24 -5.54
C LEU A 48 0.05 -16.38 -4.31
N GLY A 49 0.15 -15.05 -4.43
CA GLY A 49 -0.19 -14.15 -3.34
C GLY A 49 -1.68 -14.18 -2.97
N ARG A 50 -2.56 -14.34 -3.97
CA ARG A 50 -4.01 -14.43 -3.76
C ARG A 50 -4.40 -15.79 -3.19
N GLU A 51 -3.86 -16.86 -3.78
CA GLU A 51 -4.23 -18.23 -3.47
C GLU A 51 -3.66 -18.70 -2.12
N ILE A 52 -2.38 -18.43 -1.83
CA ILE A 52 -1.72 -18.91 -0.60
C ILE A 52 -2.00 -17.97 0.57
N PHE A 53 -1.90 -16.66 0.35
CA PHE A 53 -1.87 -15.67 1.44
C PHE A 53 -3.11 -14.77 1.49
N GLY A 54 -4.05 -14.90 0.56
CA GLY A 54 -5.27 -14.10 0.55
C GLY A 54 -5.10 -12.62 0.18
N TYR A 55 -3.93 -12.18 -0.31
CA TYR A 55 -3.74 -10.78 -0.69
C TYR A 55 -4.74 -10.38 -1.79
N PRO A 56 -5.54 -9.31 -1.64
CA PRO A 56 -6.56 -8.90 -2.63
C PRO A 56 -5.94 -8.17 -3.83
N LYS A 57 -4.94 -8.80 -4.47
CA LYS A 57 -4.16 -8.20 -5.56
C LYS A 57 -4.99 -8.05 -6.83
N ILE A 58 -4.86 -6.89 -7.46
CA ILE A 58 -5.44 -6.53 -8.75
C ILE A 58 -4.33 -5.93 -9.62
N PHE A 59 -4.50 -6.02 -10.94
CA PHE A 59 -3.55 -5.40 -11.88
C PHE A 59 -3.72 -3.88 -11.91
N GLY A 60 -2.58 -3.21 -11.91
CA GLY A 60 -2.40 -1.77 -12.03
C GLY A 60 -0.94 -1.45 -12.28
N LYS A 61 -0.63 -0.20 -12.63
CA LYS A 61 0.75 0.25 -12.88
C LYS A 61 1.14 1.28 -11.83
N VAL A 62 2.27 1.08 -11.16
CA VAL A 62 2.85 2.07 -10.24
C VAL A 62 4.03 2.71 -10.94
N ASN A 63 3.98 4.02 -11.16
CA ASN A 63 5.08 4.79 -11.74
C ASN A 63 5.74 5.62 -10.63
N PHE A 64 7.07 5.58 -10.59
CA PHE A 64 7.88 6.52 -9.82
C PHE A 64 8.51 7.51 -10.78
N HIS A 65 8.36 8.80 -10.48
CA HIS A 65 8.87 9.89 -11.30
C HIS A 65 10.13 10.47 -10.66
N PRO A 66 11.28 10.45 -11.36
CA PRO A 66 12.48 11.14 -10.88
C PRO A 66 12.20 12.64 -10.75
N SER A 67 12.63 13.25 -9.64
CA SER A 67 12.64 14.71 -9.49
C SER A 67 14.04 15.23 -9.79
N ALA A 68 14.21 15.91 -10.93
CA ALA A 68 15.51 16.46 -11.30
C ALA A 68 15.98 17.49 -10.25
N GLY A 69 17.13 17.23 -9.63
CA GLY A 69 17.74 18.14 -8.64
C GLY A 69 17.05 18.18 -7.26
N SER A 70 16.08 17.30 -7.00
CA SER A 70 15.38 17.24 -5.72
C SER A 70 15.30 15.82 -5.19
N ARG A 71 15.34 15.66 -3.86
CA ARG A 71 15.15 14.36 -3.20
C ARG A 71 13.67 13.98 -3.08
N VAL A 72 12.76 14.84 -3.53
CA VAL A 72 11.32 14.56 -3.52
C VAL A 72 11.03 13.37 -4.43
N MET A 73 10.34 12.38 -3.88
CA MET A 73 9.82 11.25 -4.64
C MET A 73 8.36 11.50 -4.98
N MET A 74 8.05 11.44 -6.26
CA MET A 74 6.71 11.57 -6.78
C MET A 74 6.35 10.31 -7.54
N GLY A 75 5.05 10.07 -7.69
CA GLY A 75 4.58 8.97 -8.50
C GLY A 75 3.08 8.95 -8.64
N ASN A 76 2.63 7.99 -9.43
CA ASN A 76 1.21 7.75 -9.61
C ASN A 76 0.89 6.27 -9.80
N VAL A 77 -0.33 5.89 -9.48
CA VAL A 77 -0.90 4.57 -9.74
C VAL A 77 -1.94 4.70 -10.84
N GLU A 78 -1.84 3.88 -11.88
CA GLU A 78 -2.79 3.85 -12.99
C GLU A 78 -3.67 2.61 -12.96
N ARG A 79 -4.99 2.84 -13.06
CA ARG A 79 -5.99 1.79 -13.29
C ARG A 79 -7.29 2.41 -13.85
N PRO A 80 -7.67 2.20 -15.11
CA PRO A 80 -6.90 1.50 -16.15
C PRO A 80 -5.60 2.24 -16.52
N ALA A 81 -4.75 1.62 -17.35
CA ALA A 81 -3.54 2.24 -17.85
C ALA A 81 -3.83 3.62 -18.47
N ALA A 82 -2.87 4.55 -18.35
CA ALA A 82 -2.98 5.96 -18.74
C ALA A 82 -3.99 6.80 -17.94
N ARG A 83 -4.69 6.23 -16.95
CA ARG A 83 -5.58 6.98 -16.06
C ARG A 83 -5.10 6.89 -14.62
N SER A 84 -4.60 8.02 -14.11
CA SER A 84 -4.08 8.11 -12.74
C SER A 84 -5.21 7.98 -11.72
N LEU A 85 -5.20 6.89 -10.95
CA LEU A 85 -6.11 6.62 -9.84
C LEU A 85 -5.61 7.27 -8.54
N ILE A 86 -4.30 7.21 -8.30
CA ILE A 86 -3.66 7.76 -7.09
C ILE A 86 -2.44 8.55 -7.52
N GLU A 87 -2.26 9.74 -6.97
CA GLU A 87 -1.04 10.54 -7.08
C GLU A 87 -0.41 10.64 -5.69
N PHE A 88 0.92 10.54 -5.61
CA PHE A 88 1.64 10.61 -4.36
C PHE A 88 2.92 11.43 -4.46
N GLU A 89 3.28 12.05 -3.34
CA GLU A 89 4.54 12.78 -3.16
C GLU A 89 5.09 12.50 -1.77
N LEU A 90 6.42 12.42 -1.64
CA LEU A 90 7.11 12.43 -0.37
C LEU A 90 8.43 13.18 -0.50
N ALA A 91 8.67 14.16 0.37
CA ALA A 91 9.91 14.93 0.47
C ALA A 91 10.75 14.44 1.67
N PRO A 92 11.76 13.58 1.48
CA PRO A 92 12.59 13.05 2.56
C PRO A 92 13.35 14.16 3.29
N LYS A 93 13.34 14.16 4.62
CA LYS A 93 14.01 15.16 5.46
C LYS A 93 15.01 14.57 6.45
N ALA A 94 14.69 13.46 7.09
CA ALA A 94 15.53 12.87 8.14
C ALA A 94 15.73 11.38 7.91
N ILE A 95 16.93 10.89 8.21
CA ILE A 95 17.21 9.45 8.25
C ILE A 95 16.63 8.90 9.56
N LEU A 96 15.81 7.86 9.47
CA LEU A 96 15.37 7.10 10.61
C LEU A 96 16.48 6.09 10.95
N GLY A 97 17.10 6.24 12.11
CA GLY A 97 18.16 5.32 12.58
C GLY A 97 17.68 3.87 12.61
N ASN A 98 18.62 2.93 12.47
CA ASN A 98 18.35 1.50 12.68
C ASN A 98 18.31 1.23 14.18
N SER A 99 17.21 1.58 14.86
CA SER A 99 16.97 1.02 16.19
C SER A 99 16.72 -0.48 16.03
N VAL A 100 17.73 -1.26 16.39
CA VAL A 100 17.65 -2.70 16.63
C VAL A 100 16.74 -2.88 17.84
N GLY A 101 15.54 -3.47 17.67
CA GLY A 101 14.72 -3.88 18.83
C GLY A 101 13.21 -3.97 18.63
N ASP A 102 12.55 -2.98 18.02
CA ASP A 102 11.11 -2.78 18.33
C ASP A 102 10.12 -2.87 17.17
N ALA A 103 10.53 -3.37 16.00
CA ALA A 103 9.56 -3.64 14.94
C ALA A 103 9.05 -5.07 15.07
N THR A 104 7.96 -5.28 15.82
CA THR A 104 7.10 -6.45 15.58
C THR A 104 6.82 -6.48 14.08
N PRO A 105 7.07 -7.60 13.37
CA PRO A 105 6.75 -7.70 11.95
C PRO A 105 5.30 -7.24 11.76
N PRO A 106 4.99 -6.36 10.79
CA PRO A 106 3.61 -6.03 10.50
C PRO A 106 2.84 -7.32 10.25
N LYS A 107 1.95 -7.67 11.19
CA LYS A 107 0.99 -8.74 11.01
C LYS A 107 -0.06 -8.24 10.05
N VAL A 108 -0.07 -8.80 8.85
CA VAL A 108 -1.09 -8.50 7.85
C VAL A 108 -2.22 -9.50 8.02
N LEU A 109 -3.45 -9.01 8.11
CA LEU A 109 -4.64 -9.84 8.11
C LEU A 109 -5.31 -9.74 6.74
N ASN A 110 -5.42 -10.86 6.04
CA ASN A 110 -6.09 -10.95 4.75
C ASN A 110 -7.37 -11.79 4.86
N LEU A 111 -8.38 -11.45 4.07
CA LEU A 111 -9.54 -12.32 3.86
C LEU A 111 -9.34 -13.11 2.56
N ARG A 112 -9.11 -14.42 2.67
CA ARG A 112 -9.01 -15.32 1.51
C ARG A 112 -10.40 -15.85 1.19
N VAL A 113 -10.86 -15.59 -0.03
CA VAL A 113 -12.15 -16.09 -0.54
C VAL A 113 -11.92 -16.87 -1.84
N ILE A 114 -12.31 -18.13 -1.86
CA ILE A 114 -12.32 -18.98 -3.06
C ILE A 114 -13.77 -19.26 -3.44
N PRO A 115 -14.21 -18.90 -4.65
CA PRO A 115 -15.57 -19.19 -5.09
C PRO A 115 -15.81 -20.70 -5.18
N SER A 116 -17.06 -21.13 -4.97
CA SER A 116 -17.47 -22.50 -5.31
C SER A 116 -18.20 -22.53 -6.65
N THR A 117 -18.52 -23.73 -7.14
CA THR A 117 -19.42 -23.91 -8.28
C THR A 117 -20.87 -23.55 -7.96
N ASN A 118 -21.24 -23.47 -6.68
CA ASN A 118 -22.51 -22.93 -6.21
C ASN A 118 -22.35 -21.41 -5.95
N PRO A 119 -23.01 -20.53 -6.73
CA PRO A 119 -22.85 -19.08 -6.57
C PRO A 119 -23.30 -18.52 -5.21
N ALA A 120 -24.11 -19.27 -4.46
CA ALA A 120 -24.62 -18.83 -3.17
C ALA A 120 -23.57 -18.86 -2.05
N GLU A 121 -22.56 -19.73 -2.15
CA GLU A 121 -21.61 -19.98 -1.06
C GLU A 121 -20.18 -20.12 -1.58
N PRO A 122 -19.19 -19.47 -0.95
CA PRO A 122 -17.79 -19.68 -1.30
C PRO A 122 -17.33 -21.07 -0.85
N ALA A 123 -16.41 -21.68 -1.60
CA ALA A 123 -15.79 -22.94 -1.21
C ALA A 123 -14.85 -22.75 0.00
N LEU A 124 -14.30 -21.54 0.14
CA LEU A 124 -13.43 -21.16 1.24
C LEU A 124 -13.62 -19.68 1.55
N ARG A 125 -13.77 -19.35 2.83
CA ARG A 125 -13.77 -17.99 3.36
C ARG A 125 -13.09 -18.02 4.72
N GLU A 126 -11.88 -17.48 4.80
CA GLU A 126 -11.10 -17.51 6.04
C GLU A 126 -10.20 -16.29 6.18
N PHE A 127 -9.83 -15.99 7.42
CA PHE A 127 -8.78 -15.03 7.72
C PHE A 127 -7.41 -15.69 7.69
N VAL A 128 -6.47 -15.07 6.99
CA VAL A 128 -5.08 -15.51 6.90
C VAL A 128 -4.19 -14.44 7.53
N VAL A 129 -3.49 -14.79 8.60
CA VAL A 129 -2.45 -13.94 9.21
C VAL A 129 -1.15 -14.19 8.47
N VAL A 130 -0.51 -13.12 8.02
CA VAL A 130 0.78 -13.17 7.34
C VAL A 130 1.79 -12.30 8.08
N ASP A 131 2.87 -12.93 8.53
CA ASP A 131 4.01 -12.23 9.10
C ASP A 131 4.89 -11.71 7.96
N MET A 132 4.82 -10.41 7.70
CA MET A 132 5.60 -9.78 6.64
C MET A 132 6.86 -9.14 7.23
N GLN A 133 8.03 -9.62 6.84
CA GLN A 133 9.31 -9.04 7.23
C GLN A 133 9.91 -8.27 6.06
N PHE A 134 10.29 -7.03 6.33
CA PHE A 134 11.03 -6.21 5.39
C PHE A 134 12.38 -5.82 5.99
N GLU A 135 13.42 -6.01 5.21
CA GLU A 135 14.75 -5.49 5.51
C GLU A 135 15.01 -4.29 4.60
N PHE A 136 15.35 -3.15 5.21
CA PHE A 136 15.68 -1.91 4.53
C PHE A 136 17.07 -1.44 4.93
N SER A 137 17.91 -1.11 3.95
CA SER A 137 19.24 -0.56 4.22
C SER A 137 19.20 0.89 4.66
N GLU A 138 18.20 1.65 4.19
CA GLU A 138 17.97 3.05 4.55
C GLU A 138 16.49 3.33 4.76
N ARG A 139 16.19 4.13 5.78
CA ARG A 139 14.84 4.59 6.09
C ARG A 139 14.87 6.10 6.25
N TRP A 140 13.93 6.78 5.63
CA TRP A 140 13.79 8.23 5.69
C TRP A 140 12.39 8.61 6.12
N SER A 141 12.25 9.69 6.89
CA SER A 141 10.97 10.33 7.19
C SER A 141 10.92 11.71 6.56
N GLY A 142 9.71 12.19 6.27
CA GLY A 142 9.50 13.51 5.69
C GLY A 142 8.04 13.78 5.37
N PRO A 143 7.64 15.02 5.07
CA PRO A 143 6.31 15.31 4.60
C PRO A 143 6.02 14.60 3.27
N GLY A 144 4.74 14.42 2.98
CA GLY A 144 4.24 13.67 1.84
C GLY A 144 2.72 13.75 1.81
N SER A 145 2.15 13.42 0.66
CA SER A 145 0.72 13.60 0.40
C SER A 145 0.22 12.53 -0.57
N LEU A 146 -1.08 12.33 -0.52
CA LEU A 146 -1.84 11.47 -1.41
C LEU A 146 -3.02 12.21 -1.97
N LYS A 147 -3.35 11.89 -3.22
CA LYS A 147 -4.59 12.31 -3.86
C LYS A 147 -5.21 11.10 -4.53
N PHE A 148 -6.45 10.80 -4.12
CA PHE A 148 -7.28 9.81 -4.77
C PHE A 148 -8.14 10.49 -5.84
N ASN A 149 -8.01 10.08 -7.09
CA ASN A 149 -8.83 10.61 -8.17
C ASN A 149 -10.19 9.92 -8.19
N LYS A 150 -11.27 10.71 -8.24
CA LYS A 150 -12.65 10.23 -8.15
C LYS A 150 -13.20 9.80 -9.52
N GLY A 151 -14.37 9.14 -9.51
CA GLY A 151 -15.12 8.81 -10.74
C GLY A 151 -14.64 7.53 -11.46
N PHE A 152 -14.09 6.57 -10.73
CA PHE A 152 -13.71 5.26 -11.27
C PHE A 152 -14.75 4.21 -10.88
N ALA A 153 -15.64 3.86 -11.81
CA ALA A 153 -16.67 2.84 -11.57
C ALA A 153 -16.10 1.46 -11.20
N SER A 154 -14.89 1.13 -11.66
CA SER A 154 -14.21 -0.15 -11.39
C SER A 154 -13.38 -0.17 -10.09
N THR A 155 -13.25 0.96 -9.42
CA THR A 155 -12.51 1.11 -8.14
C THR A 155 -13.27 2.04 -7.18
N PRO A 156 -14.48 1.64 -6.74
CA PRO A 156 -15.28 2.46 -5.83
C PRO A 156 -14.57 2.73 -4.49
N TRP A 157 -13.72 1.80 -4.04
CA TRP A 157 -12.89 1.94 -2.84
C TRP A 157 -11.87 3.09 -2.92
N ALA A 158 -11.61 3.65 -4.09
CA ALA A 158 -10.68 4.77 -4.27
C ALA A 158 -11.37 6.13 -4.13
N ASN A 159 -12.66 6.19 -3.79
CA ASN A 159 -13.35 7.45 -3.50
C ASN A 159 -13.14 7.85 -2.03
N LEU A 160 -11.87 8.10 -1.67
CA LEU A 160 -11.47 8.41 -0.30
C LEU A 160 -11.00 9.86 -0.18
N ASP A 161 -11.44 10.52 0.89
CA ASP A 161 -10.98 11.82 1.32
C ASP A 161 -10.09 11.65 2.57
N VAL A 162 -8.88 12.20 2.51
CA VAL A 162 -7.88 12.14 3.58
C VAL A 162 -8.16 13.25 4.60
N ASP A 163 -8.35 12.90 5.87
CA ASP A 163 -8.61 13.86 6.94
C ASP A 163 -7.30 14.48 7.48
N SER A 164 -6.32 13.62 7.77
CA SER A 164 -5.02 14.05 8.30
C SER A 164 -3.95 13.00 8.04
N TYR A 165 -2.68 13.38 8.14
CA TYR A 165 -1.55 12.47 7.97
C TYR A 165 -0.91 12.11 9.31
N VAL A 166 -0.59 10.83 9.51
CA VAL A 166 0.00 10.31 10.75
C VAL A 166 1.50 10.14 10.62
N SER A 167 1.93 9.29 9.68
CA SER A 167 3.35 8.97 9.47
C SER A 167 3.66 8.82 7.99
N LYS A 168 4.89 9.17 7.63
CA LYS A 168 5.32 9.27 6.24
C LYS A 168 6.77 8.85 6.16
N ALA A 169 7.03 7.79 5.40
CA ALA A 169 8.35 7.21 5.31
C ALA A 169 8.69 6.71 3.91
N VAL A 170 9.97 6.83 3.58
CA VAL A 170 10.59 6.14 2.47
C VAL A 170 11.47 5.06 3.04
N LEU A 171 11.33 3.86 2.51
CA LEU A 171 12.11 2.70 2.92
C LEU A 171 12.79 2.16 1.67
N GLY A 172 14.12 2.16 1.65
CA GLY A 172 14.91 1.82 0.47
C GLY A 172 16.01 0.82 0.79
N ASN A 173 16.19 -0.16 -0.10
CA ASN A 173 17.42 -0.96 -0.19
C ASN A 173 18.32 -0.31 -1.24
N LYS A 174 19.61 -0.11 -0.91
CA LYS A 174 20.69 0.57 -1.68
C LYS A 174 20.94 0.08 -3.13
N ALA A 175 20.05 -0.71 -3.71
CA ALA A 175 20.11 -1.06 -5.12
C ALA A 175 19.59 0.11 -5.98
N GLU A 176 20.55 0.75 -6.64
CA GLU A 176 20.43 1.86 -7.59
C GLU A 176 19.93 3.17 -6.97
N ARG A 177 20.90 4.06 -6.68
CA ARG A 177 20.64 5.49 -6.60
C ARG A 177 19.80 5.87 -7.82
N PHE A 178 18.59 6.36 -7.62
CA PHE A 178 17.99 7.27 -8.60
C PHE A 178 19.04 8.32 -8.91
N PRO A 179 19.30 8.63 -10.20
CA PRO A 179 20.44 9.43 -10.59
C PRO A 179 20.43 10.73 -9.80
N LEU A 180 21.46 10.91 -8.98
CA LEU A 180 21.79 12.16 -8.30
C LEU A 180 22.24 13.18 -9.34
#